data_AF-A0A9E3ERI7-F1
#
_entry.id   AF-A0A9E3ERI7-F1
#
_cell.length_a   1.000
_cell.length_b   1.000
_cell.length_c   1.000
_cell.angle_alpha   90.00
_cell.angle_beta   90.00
_cell.angle_gamma   90.00
#
_symmetry.space_group_name_H-M   'P 1'
#
loop_
_entity.id
_entity.type
_entity.pdbx_description
1 polymer ?
#
loop_
_entity_poly.entity_id
_entity_poly.type
_entity_poly.pdbx_seq_one_letter_code
_entity_poly.pdbx_strand_id
1 'polypeptide(L)'
;MKTRSSFVLLFVLTLALSGEYVLPSFADAAGIAPNTLEIVRTPPVSSGEVANVTQPQLVRDIYHNILSLPPQPKQQICPMYVTAEYQLSFLHGGSSLLNANVMQGGCLTVNLGHGDVRATNKAFWSLFGQTNALNNTSPAADAPQGLGPKDLQNAYGLPSATGGKGQTIAIVDAYDDPKAEADLAVYRSTFGLPACTSTTGCFKKVDEHGGKH
;
A
#
# COMPACT_ATOMS: atom_id res chain seq x y z
N MET A 1 -28.84 71.78 47.12
CA MET A 1 -28.92 71.88 45.63
C MET A 1 -28.52 70.51 45.08
N LYS A 2 -29.46 69.73 44.51
CA LYS A 2 -29.79 69.63 43.06
C LYS A 2 -28.54 69.32 42.22
N THR A 3 -28.42 68.28 41.39
CA THR A 3 -29.39 67.45 40.64
C THR A 3 -28.67 66.24 39.98
N ARG A 4 -29.49 65.30 39.48
CA ARG A 4 -29.22 63.95 38.93
C ARG A 4 -28.53 63.85 37.55
N SER A 5 -28.07 62.62 37.26
CA SER A 5 -28.03 61.87 35.97
C SER A 5 -26.89 62.10 34.98
N SER A 6 -26.14 61.03 34.63
CA SER A 6 -26.46 60.16 33.49
C SER A 6 -25.44 59.03 33.26
N PHE A 7 -25.99 57.84 32.97
CA PHE A 7 -25.40 56.62 32.43
C PHE A 7 -24.73 56.84 31.06
N VAL A 8 -23.52 56.30 30.83
CA VAL A 8 -23.14 55.59 29.58
C VAL A 8 -22.01 54.60 29.91
N LEU A 9 -22.32 53.30 29.90
CA LEU A 9 -21.36 52.20 29.84
C LEU A 9 -20.78 52.11 28.43
N LEU A 10 -19.45 52.14 28.28
CA LEU A 10 -18.78 51.79 27.02
C LEU A 10 -18.19 50.37 27.14
N PHE A 11 -18.87 49.38 26.56
CA PHE A 11 -18.35 48.03 26.34
C PHE A 11 -17.38 48.07 25.14
N VAL A 12 -16.08 47.91 25.38
CA VAL A 12 -15.09 47.69 24.31
C VAL A 12 -14.91 46.19 24.13
N LEU A 13 -15.56 45.65 23.09
CA LEU A 13 -15.44 44.28 22.63
C LEU A 13 -14.20 44.16 21.73
N THR A 14 -13.06 43.74 22.27
CA THR A 14 -11.89 43.34 21.48
C THR A 14 -11.99 41.86 21.10
N LEU A 15 -12.46 41.58 19.88
CA LEU A 15 -12.20 40.31 19.18
C LEU A 15 -10.77 40.34 18.64
N ALA A 16 -9.86 39.60 19.26
CA ALA A 16 -8.62 39.17 18.63
C ALA A 16 -8.77 37.68 18.26
N LEU A 17 -9.01 37.41 16.98
CA LEU A 17 -9.06 36.05 16.45
C LEU A 17 -7.69 35.38 16.60
N SER A 18 -7.74 34.11 17.00
CA SER A 18 -6.70 33.10 16.90
C SER A 18 -6.11 33.04 15.49
N GLY A 19 -4.85 33.46 15.36
CA GLY A 19 -4.00 33.10 14.22
C GLY A 19 -2.99 32.07 14.69
N GLU A 20 -3.29 30.79 14.49
CA GLU A 20 -2.29 29.73 14.60
C GLU A 20 -1.22 29.96 13.53
N TYR A 21 0.04 30.07 13.97
CA TYR A 21 1.19 30.10 13.07
C TYR A 21 1.33 28.73 12.40
N VAL A 22 0.63 28.53 11.29
CA VAL A 22 0.95 27.45 10.33
C VAL A 22 2.27 27.85 9.67
N LEU A 23 3.36 27.18 10.06
CA LEU A 23 4.60 27.23 9.30
C LEU A 23 4.31 26.65 7.91
N PRO A 24 4.61 27.36 6.81
CA PRO A 24 4.48 26.79 5.49
C PRO A 24 5.51 25.67 5.34
N SER A 25 5.00 24.44 5.25
CA SER A 25 5.74 23.29 4.75
C SER A 25 6.31 23.64 3.38
N PHE A 26 7.62 23.48 3.25
CA PHE A 26 8.43 23.43 2.03
C PHE A 26 7.79 24.01 0.77
N ALA A 27 8.24 25.22 0.44
CA ALA A 27 8.08 25.90 -0.83
C ALA A 27 7.75 24.99 -2.03
N ASP A 28 6.51 25.09 -2.49
CA ASP A 28 6.14 24.92 -3.90
C ASP A 28 6.91 25.98 -4.71
N ALA A 29 8.17 25.70 -5.00
CA ALA A 29 8.92 26.48 -5.96
C ALA A 29 8.29 26.25 -7.34
N ALA A 30 7.46 27.23 -7.73
CA ALA A 30 6.80 27.38 -9.04
C ALA A 30 5.47 26.66 -9.28
N GLY A 31 4.57 26.46 -8.30
CA GLY A 31 3.12 26.25 -8.54
C GLY A 31 2.67 25.15 -9.52
N ILE A 32 3.59 24.30 -9.98
CA ILE A 32 3.40 23.23 -10.96
C ILE A 32 3.56 21.93 -10.18
N ALA A 33 2.45 21.48 -9.60
CA ALA A 33 2.34 20.19 -8.94
C ALA A 33 1.62 19.20 -9.86
N PRO A 34 2.00 17.91 -9.89
CA PRO A 34 1.32 16.95 -10.73
C PRO A 34 -0.15 16.82 -10.30
N ASN A 35 -1.05 16.78 -11.28
CA ASN A 35 -2.49 16.64 -11.05
C ASN A 35 -3.08 15.39 -11.71
N THR A 36 -2.33 14.78 -12.63
CA THR A 36 -2.67 13.53 -13.30
C THR A 36 -1.50 12.57 -13.16
N LEU A 37 -1.79 11.30 -12.94
CA LEU A 37 -0.83 10.21 -13.01
C LEU A 37 -1.32 9.18 -14.02
N GLU A 38 -0.52 8.93 -15.04
CA GLU A 38 -0.73 7.82 -15.97
C GLU A 38 0.09 6.62 -15.52
N ILE A 39 -0.52 5.44 -15.58
CA ILE A 39 0.10 4.19 -15.14
C ILE A 39 -0.04 3.17 -16.26
N VAL A 40 1.10 2.65 -16.73
CA VAL A 40 1.17 1.57 -17.72
C VAL A 40 1.80 0.34 -17.05
N ARG A 41 1.09 -0.80 -17.08
CA ARG A 41 1.58 -2.06 -16.50
C ARG A 41 2.07 -3.02 -17.57
N THR A 42 3.22 -3.65 -17.34
CA THR A 42 3.77 -4.73 -18.16
C THR A 42 4.02 -5.98 -17.30
N PRO A 43 3.49 -7.18 -17.64
CA PRO A 43 2.51 -7.41 -18.72
C PRO A 43 1.16 -6.72 -18.44
N PRO A 44 0.35 -6.43 -19.44
CA PRO A 44 -0.97 -5.83 -19.23
C PRO A 44 -1.90 -6.83 -18.52
N VAL A 45 -2.73 -6.33 -17.58
CA VAL A 45 -3.77 -7.13 -16.87
C VAL A 45 -5.05 -7.29 -17.69
N SER A 46 -5.31 -6.37 -18.63
CA SER A 46 -6.38 -6.43 -19.62
C SER A 46 -5.94 -5.73 -20.92
N SER A 47 -6.70 -5.86 -22.01
CA SER A 47 -6.32 -5.27 -23.30
C SER A 47 -6.20 -3.74 -23.22
N GLY A 48 -4.98 -3.20 -23.29
CA GLY A 48 -4.73 -1.76 -23.42
C GLY A 48 -4.83 -0.94 -22.12
N GLU A 49 -4.63 -1.54 -20.96
CA GLU A 49 -4.86 -0.86 -19.67
C GLU A 49 -3.78 0.20 -19.35
N VAL A 50 -4.07 1.44 -19.77
CA VAL A 50 -3.50 2.67 -19.19
C VAL A 50 -4.47 3.14 -18.10
N ALA A 51 -4.03 3.14 -16.85
CA ALA A 51 -4.82 3.69 -15.75
C ALA A 51 -4.53 5.18 -15.60
N ASN A 52 -5.57 6.01 -15.67
CA ASN A 52 -5.49 7.45 -15.51
C ASN A 52 -6.03 7.85 -14.13
N VAL A 53 -5.14 8.29 -13.25
CA VAL A 53 -5.49 8.76 -11.91
C VAL A 53 -5.60 10.28 -11.94
N THR A 54 -6.82 10.80 -11.79
CA THR A 54 -7.14 12.24 -11.86
C THR A 54 -7.50 12.83 -10.50
N GLN A 55 -7.15 12.15 -9.41
CA GLN A 55 -7.35 12.59 -8.03
C GLN A 55 -6.14 13.41 -7.58
N PRO A 56 -6.18 14.76 -7.62
CA PRO A 56 -4.95 15.56 -7.57
C PRO A 56 -4.19 15.42 -6.25
N GLN A 57 -4.91 15.20 -5.14
CA GLN A 57 -4.26 14.99 -3.85
C GLN A 57 -3.52 13.65 -3.80
N LEU A 58 -4.15 12.56 -4.22
CA LEU A 58 -3.51 11.24 -4.28
C LEU A 58 -2.29 11.25 -5.21
N VAL A 59 -2.39 11.93 -6.37
CA VAL A 59 -1.27 12.07 -7.32
C VAL A 59 -0.08 12.78 -6.66
N ARG A 60 -0.32 13.89 -5.95
CA ARG A 60 0.72 14.62 -5.21
C ARG A 60 1.30 13.80 -4.06
N ASP A 61 0.45 13.10 -3.32
CA ASP A 61 0.88 12.25 -2.20
C ASP A 61 1.83 11.14 -2.70
N ILE A 62 1.49 10.47 -3.81
CA ILE A 62 2.37 9.46 -4.43
C ILE A 62 3.66 10.12 -4.94
N TYR A 63 3.56 11.26 -5.62
CA TYR A 63 4.72 11.99 -6.15
C TYR A 63 5.73 12.34 -5.05
N HIS A 64 5.27 12.97 -3.97
CA HIS A 64 6.14 13.34 -2.84
C HIS A 64 6.66 12.09 -2.11
N ASN A 65 5.84 11.07 -1.95
CA ASN A 65 6.27 9.83 -1.32
C ASN A 65 7.42 9.18 -2.08
N ILE A 66 7.31 9.05 -3.40
CA ILE A 66 8.35 8.50 -4.27
C ILE A 66 9.68 9.26 -4.12
N LEU A 67 9.64 10.59 -4.15
CA LEU A 67 10.82 11.43 -4.01
C LEU A 67 11.48 11.33 -2.62
N SER A 68 10.71 10.94 -1.60
CA SER A 68 11.19 10.73 -0.23
C SER A 68 11.70 9.32 0.07
N LEU A 69 11.56 8.37 -0.88
CA LEU A 69 11.97 7.00 -0.65
C LEU A 69 13.49 6.89 -0.40
N PRO A 70 13.92 5.97 0.47
CA PRO A 70 15.34 5.77 0.72
C PRO A 70 16.04 5.19 -0.52
N PRO A 71 17.32 5.54 -0.76
CA PRO A 71 18.11 4.87 -1.81
C PRO A 71 18.16 3.35 -1.60
N GLN A 72 18.11 2.60 -2.69
CA GLN A 72 18.19 1.15 -2.66
C GLN A 72 19.57 0.70 -2.16
N PRO A 73 19.66 -0.21 -1.17
CA PRO A 73 20.94 -0.74 -0.72
C PRO A 73 21.63 -1.54 -1.82
N LYS A 74 22.91 -1.22 -2.10
CA LYS A 74 23.68 -1.83 -3.20
C LYS A 74 24.04 -3.32 -3.00
N GLN A 75 23.98 -3.81 -1.76
CA GLN A 75 24.39 -5.18 -1.39
C GLN A 75 23.22 -6.07 -1.00
N GLN A 76 21.99 -5.64 -1.27
CA GLN A 76 20.81 -6.43 -0.94
C GLN A 76 20.66 -7.60 -1.92
N ILE A 77 20.50 -8.81 -1.38
CA ILE A 77 20.10 -9.97 -2.16
C ILE A 77 18.62 -9.80 -2.51
N CYS A 78 18.33 -9.73 -3.81
CA CYS A 78 16.96 -9.63 -4.34
C CYS A 78 16.58 -10.95 -5.00
N PRO A 79 15.32 -11.40 -4.86
CA PRO A 79 14.82 -12.47 -5.70
C PRO A 79 14.95 -12.13 -7.20
N MET A 80 15.17 -13.13 -8.05
CA MET A 80 15.34 -12.88 -9.50
C MET A 80 14.01 -12.75 -10.27
N TYR A 81 12.86 -12.86 -9.60
CA TYR A 81 11.56 -12.79 -10.25
C TYR A 81 11.02 -11.35 -10.30
N VAL A 82 10.64 -10.89 -11.49
CA VAL A 82 9.84 -9.68 -11.70
C VAL A 82 8.46 -10.12 -12.15
N THR A 83 7.43 -9.76 -11.39
CA THR A 83 6.04 -10.15 -11.67
C THR A 83 5.30 -9.09 -12.47
N ALA A 84 5.68 -7.82 -12.30
CA ALA A 84 5.18 -6.72 -13.10
C ALA A 84 6.10 -5.50 -13.04
N GLU A 85 6.00 -4.67 -14.06
CA GLU A 85 6.61 -3.35 -14.14
C GLU A 85 5.50 -2.31 -14.34
N TYR A 86 5.57 -1.21 -13.59
CA TYR A 86 4.63 -0.09 -13.71
C TYR A 86 5.40 1.16 -14.11
N GLN A 87 5.14 1.66 -15.32
CA GLN A 87 5.61 2.97 -15.75
C GLN A 87 4.62 4.02 -15.28
N LEU A 88 5.13 4.98 -14.51
CA LEU A 88 4.39 6.09 -13.92
C LEU A 88 4.79 7.37 -14.64
N SER A 89 3.82 8.10 -15.17
CA SER A 89 4.01 9.44 -15.74
C SER A 89 3.22 10.45 -14.92
N PHE A 90 3.91 11.25 -14.12
CA PHE A 90 3.30 12.34 -13.36
C PHE A 90 3.18 13.58 -14.26
N LEU A 91 1.96 14.03 -14.51
CA LEU A 91 1.67 15.10 -15.46
C LEU A 91 1.11 16.35 -14.77
N HIS A 92 1.40 17.51 -15.34
CA HIS A 92 0.69 18.77 -15.09
C HIS A 92 0.38 19.44 -16.42
N GLY A 93 -0.90 19.75 -16.66
CA GLY A 93 -1.33 20.37 -17.91
C GLY A 93 -0.97 19.55 -19.16
N GLY A 94 -0.89 18.22 -19.03
CA GLY A 94 -0.51 17.29 -20.12
C GLY A 94 1.00 17.14 -20.36
N SER A 95 1.84 17.88 -19.65
CA SER A 95 3.31 17.74 -19.71
C SER A 95 3.81 16.84 -18.59
N SER A 96 4.75 15.93 -18.91
CA SER A 96 5.37 15.07 -17.89
C SER A 96 6.37 15.84 -17.04
N LEU A 97 6.17 15.78 -15.73
CA LEU A 97 7.04 16.35 -14.70
C LEU A 97 8.04 15.32 -14.18
N LEU A 98 7.62 14.05 -14.08
CA LEU A 98 8.43 12.94 -13.58
C LEU A 98 7.96 11.64 -14.22
N ASN A 99 8.91 10.88 -14.72
CA ASN A 99 8.68 9.48 -15.09
C ASN A 99 9.36 8.59 -14.07
N ALA A 100 8.65 7.59 -13.57
CA ALA A 100 9.18 6.61 -12.63
C ALA A 100 8.82 5.20 -13.08
N ASN A 101 9.66 4.24 -12.73
CA ASN A 101 9.45 2.83 -13.04
C ASN A 101 9.42 2.00 -11.76
N VAL A 102 8.30 1.38 -11.46
CA VAL A 102 8.10 0.57 -10.26
C VAL A 102 8.21 -0.89 -10.62
N MET A 103 9.12 -1.60 -9.99
CA MET A 103 9.27 -3.05 -10.14
C MET A 103 8.49 -3.77 -9.03
N GLN A 104 7.49 -4.57 -9.42
CA GLN A 104 6.84 -5.53 -8.54
C GLN A 104 7.55 -6.89 -8.71
N GLY A 105 8.16 -7.37 -7.63
CA GLY A 105 9.15 -8.46 -7.67
C GLY A 105 10.55 -7.94 -7.35
N GLY A 106 11.50 -8.88 -7.25
CA GLY A 106 12.86 -8.61 -6.79
C GLY A 106 12.89 -7.81 -5.49
N CYS A 107 13.61 -6.69 -5.50
CA CYS A 107 13.75 -5.82 -4.33
C CYS A 107 12.65 -4.78 -4.15
N LEU A 108 11.59 -4.81 -4.97
CA LEU A 108 10.48 -3.86 -4.91
C LEU A 108 10.99 -2.41 -4.99
N THR A 109 11.51 -2.02 -6.15
CA THR A 109 12.20 -0.72 -6.32
C THR A 109 11.39 0.26 -7.15
N VAL A 110 11.65 1.54 -6.93
CA VAL A 110 11.26 2.62 -7.85
C VAL A 110 12.51 3.20 -8.49
N ASN A 111 12.58 3.22 -9.82
CA ASN A 111 13.65 3.81 -10.59
C ASN A 111 13.17 5.16 -11.16
N LEU A 112 13.87 6.24 -10.83
CA LEU A 112 13.55 7.61 -11.24
C LEU A 112 14.38 8.07 -12.45
N GLY A 113 15.11 7.15 -13.07
CA GLY A 113 16.09 7.44 -14.12
C GLY A 113 17.45 7.86 -13.54
N HIS A 114 18.43 8.02 -14.42
CA HIS A 114 19.78 8.51 -14.07
C HIS A 114 20.50 7.73 -12.96
N GLY A 115 20.19 6.44 -12.79
CA GLY A 115 20.76 5.59 -11.73
C GLY A 115 20.17 5.82 -10.35
N ASP A 116 19.12 6.65 -10.23
CA ASP A 116 18.39 6.83 -8.99
C ASP A 116 17.38 5.68 -8.81
N VAL A 117 17.77 4.72 -7.96
CA VAL A 117 16.94 3.57 -7.60
C VAL A 117 16.65 3.62 -6.11
N ARG A 118 15.37 3.60 -5.76
CA ARG A 118 14.87 3.73 -4.39
C ARG A 118 14.20 2.44 -3.92
N ALA A 119 14.33 2.13 -2.63
CA ALA A 119 13.59 1.05 -2.01
C ALA A 119 12.16 1.51 -1.72
N THR A 120 11.16 0.75 -2.15
CA THR A 120 9.77 1.04 -1.76
C THR A 120 9.54 0.76 -0.28
N ASN A 121 8.44 1.30 0.27
CA ASN A 121 8.01 1.05 1.63
C ASN A 121 6.49 0.89 1.72
N LYS A 122 5.97 0.70 2.93
CA LYS A 122 4.53 0.54 3.19
C LYS A 122 3.67 1.71 2.76
N ALA A 123 4.13 2.93 3.01
CA ALA A 123 3.39 4.11 2.63
C ALA A 123 3.22 4.18 1.10
N PHE A 124 4.29 3.89 0.36
CA PHE A 124 4.25 3.82 -1.10
C PHE A 124 3.19 2.83 -1.59
N TRP A 125 3.26 1.56 -1.17
CA TRP A 125 2.33 0.53 -1.65
C TRP A 125 0.88 0.77 -1.22
N SER A 126 0.67 1.42 -0.07
CA SER A 126 -0.65 1.85 0.38
C SER A 126 -1.24 2.95 -0.50
N LEU A 127 -0.45 3.99 -0.81
CA LEU A 127 -0.87 5.07 -1.72
C LEU A 127 -1.07 4.54 -3.14
N PHE A 128 -0.14 3.73 -3.63
CA PHE A 128 -0.21 3.17 -4.98
C PHE A 128 -1.42 2.24 -5.14
N GLY A 129 -1.80 1.48 -4.10
CA GLY A 129 -3.02 0.66 -4.10
C GLY A 129 -4.31 1.47 -4.26
N GLN A 130 -4.37 2.72 -3.76
CA GLN A 130 -5.56 3.59 -3.89
C GLN A 130 -5.84 4.01 -5.34
N THR A 131 -4.85 3.89 -6.24
CA THR A 131 -5.03 4.16 -7.67
C THR A 131 -5.91 3.14 -8.38
N ASN A 132 -6.17 1.99 -7.74
CA ASN A 132 -6.76 0.79 -8.33
C ASN A 132 -5.99 0.20 -9.52
N ALA A 133 -4.85 0.78 -9.92
CA ALA A 133 -4.01 0.27 -11.01
C ALA A 133 -3.38 -1.10 -10.72
N LEU A 134 -3.50 -1.57 -9.47
CA LEU A 134 -3.06 -2.90 -9.03
C LEU A 134 -4.17 -3.97 -9.07
N ASN A 135 -5.43 -3.66 -9.44
CA ASN A 135 -6.55 -4.59 -9.21
C ASN A 135 -6.56 -5.18 -7.77
N ASN A 136 -6.17 -4.35 -6.78
CA ASN A 136 -5.97 -4.73 -5.37
C ASN A 136 -4.93 -5.86 -5.11
N THR A 137 -3.92 -6.02 -5.97
CA THR A 137 -2.68 -6.81 -5.71
C THR A 137 -1.60 -5.96 -5.07
N SER A 138 -1.97 -5.25 -3.99
CA SER A 138 -0.96 -4.58 -3.16
C SER A 138 -0.25 -5.67 -2.35
N PRO A 139 1.07 -5.86 -2.48
CA PRO A 139 1.81 -6.54 -1.43
C PRO A 139 1.54 -5.71 -0.17
N ALA A 140 0.85 -6.29 0.82
CA ALA A 140 0.84 -5.67 2.13
C ALA A 140 2.32 -5.49 2.48
N ALA A 141 2.79 -4.27 2.69
CA ALA A 141 4.23 -4.04 2.80
C ALA A 141 4.85 -4.57 4.11
N ASP A 142 4.02 -5.23 4.95
CA ASP A 142 4.44 -6.06 6.08
C ASP A 142 4.37 -7.57 5.77
N ALA A 143 3.87 -7.95 4.60
CA ALA A 143 3.88 -9.33 4.13
C ALA A 143 5.29 -9.70 3.64
N PRO A 144 5.69 -10.98 3.80
CA PRO A 144 6.91 -11.50 3.18
C PRO A 144 6.98 -11.13 1.70
N GLN A 145 8.19 -10.81 1.22
CA GLN A 145 8.40 -10.56 -0.20
C GLN A 145 7.93 -11.77 -1.02
N GLY A 146 7.10 -11.54 -2.04
CA GLY A 146 6.54 -12.59 -2.89
C GLY A 146 5.06 -12.36 -3.21
N LEU A 147 4.44 -13.36 -3.85
CA LEU A 147 3.00 -13.37 -4.13
C LEU A 147 2.23 -13.84 -2.88
N GLY A 148 1.30 -13.04 -2.41
CA GLY A 148 0.36 -13.42 -1.37
C GLY A 148 -0.81 -14.25 -1.90
N PRO A 149 -1.64 -14.84 -1.02
CA PRO A 149 -2.79 -15.65 -1.43
C PRO A 149 -3.80 -14.92 -2.33
N LYS A 150 -3.98 -13.60 -2.17
CA LYS A 150 -4.83 -12.80 -3.05
C LYS A 150 -4.23 -12.63 -4.44
N ASP A 151 -2.91 -12.44 -4.52
CA ASP A 151 -2.21 -12.32 -5.78
C ASP A 151 -2.30 -13.62 -6.58
N LEU A 152 -2.17 -14.77 -5.91
CA LEU A 152 -2.37 -16.08 -6.53
C LEU A 152 -3.81 -16.29 -7.03
N GLN A 153 -4.81 -15.91 -6.24
CA GLN A 153 -6.22 -15.99 -6.68
C GLN A 153 -6.46 -15.16 -7.94
N ASN A 154 -5.96 -13.92 -7.96
CA ASN A 154 -6.09 -13.02 -9.10
C ASN A 154 -5.32 -13.52 -10.32
N ALA A 155 -4.10 -13.99 -10.14
CA ALA A 155 -3.23 -14.46 -11.23
C ALA A 155 -3.84 -15.64 -12.00
N TYR A 156 -4.58 -16.52 -11.31
CA TYR A 156 -5.18 -17.71 -11.90
C TYR A 156 -6.71 -17.62 -12.07
N GLY A 157 -7.33 -16.46 -11.78
CA GLY A 157 -8.77 -16.29 -11.86
C GLY A 157 -9.55 -17.28 -10.97
N LEU A 158 -9.00 -17.65 -9.80
CA LEU A 158 -9.60 -18.65 -8.94
C LEU A 158 -10.93 -18.13 -8.35
N PRO A 159 -12.00 -18.94 -8.34
CA PRO A 159 -13.24 -18.57 -7.67
C PRO A 159 -12.97 -18.31 -6.18
N SER A 160 -13.71 -17.34 -5.62
CA SER A 160 -13.46 -16.65 -4.35
C SER A 160 -13.07 -17.53 -3.15
N ALA A 161 -12.65 -16.88 -2.05
CA ALA A 161 -12.28 -17.48 -0.76
C ALA A 161 -13.22 -18.55 -0.14
N THR A 162 -14.40 -18.78 -0.72
CA THR A 162 -15.35 -19.82 -0.32
C THR A 162 -15.36 -21.08 -1.20
N GLY A 163 -14.58 -21.14 -2.28
CA GLY A 163 -14.56 -22.30 -3.20
C GLY A 163 -14.20 -23.62 -2.54
N GLY A 164 -13.44 -23.59 -1.44
CA GLY A 164 -13.11 -24.75 -0.62
C GLY A 164 -14.00 -24.97 0.61
N LYS A 165 -15.10 -24.21 0.78
CA LYS A 165 -15.92 -24.30 2.00
C LYS A 165 -16.50 -25.70 2.19
N GLY A 166 -16.21 -26.32 3.34
CA GLY A 166 -16.67 -27.67 3.68
C GLY A 166 -15.82 -28.79 3.07
N GLN A 167 -14.76 -28.45 2.33
CA GLN A 167 -13.78 -29.43 1.86
C GLN A 167 -12.65 -29.59 2.88
N THR A 168 -12.15 -30.82 3.03
CA THR A 168 -10.93 -31.10 3.80
C THR A 168 -9.77 -31.24 2.84
N ILE A 169 -8.70 -30.46 3.06
CA ILE A 169 -7.45 -30.58 2.33
C ILE A 169 -6.41 -31.22 3.25
N ALA A 170 -5.80 -32.32 2.82
CA ALA A 170 -4.71 -32.98 3.52
C ALA A 170 -3.38 -32.64 2.85
N ILE A 171 -2.39 -32.27 3.67
CA ILE A 171 -1.00 -32.06 3.26
C ILE A 171 -0.19 -33.14 3.98
N VAL A 172 0.58 -33.92 3.23
CA VAL A 172 1.50 -34.91 3.79
C VAL A 172 2.89 -34.29 3.82
N ASP A 173 3.42 -34.11 5.01
CA ASP A 173 4.79 -33.66 5.24
C ASP A 173 5.65 -34.82 5.74
N ALA A 174 6.96 -34.73 5.54
CA ALA A 174 7.90 -35.70 6.06
C ALA A 174 8.22 -35.37 7.52
N TYR A 175 7.90 -36.29 8.43
CA TYR A 175 8.07 -36.15 9.89
C TYR A 175 7.12 -35.13 10.53
N ASP A 176 7.26 -34.94 11.86
CA ASP A 176 6.45 -33.99 12.61
C ASP A 176 6.95 -32.55 12.40
N ASP A 177 6.03 -31.65 12.04
CA ASP A 177 6.20 -30.21 12.16
C ASP A 177 5.49 -29.72 13.45
N PRO A 178 6.23 -29.49 14.55
CA PRO A 178 5.67 -29.00 15.80
C PRO A 178 5.21 -27.53 15.71
N LYS A 179 5.61 -26.80 14.67
CA LYS A 179 5.27 -25.38 14.49
C LYS A 179 4.16 -25.13 13.47
N ALA A 180 3.70 -26.16 12.76
CA ALA A 180 2.69 -26.05 11.70
C ALA A 180 1.49 -25.15 12.07
N GLU A 181 0.87 -25.33 13.24
CA GLU A 181 -0.27 -24.50 13.66
C GLU A 181 0.13 -23.05 13.96
N ALA A 182 1.29 -22.84 14.59
CA ALA A 182 1.80 -21.50 14.91
C ALA A 182 2.16 -20.73 13.63
N ASP A 183 2.85 -21.39 12.69
CA ASP A 183 3.23 -20.79 11.41
C ASP A 183 2.00 -20.53 10.52
N LEU A 184 1.01 -21.42 10.55
CA LEU A 184 -0.29 -21.18 9.92
C LEU A 184 -0.99 -19.94 10.50
N ALA A 185 -0.93 -19.75 11.82
CA ALA A 185 -1.51 -18.56 12.48
C ALA A 185 -0.79 -17.26 12.04
N VAL A 186 0.54 -17.28 11.93
CA VAL A 186 1.33 -16.16 11.40
C VAL A 186 0.93 -15.86 9.95
N TYR A 187 0.88 -16.88 9.08
CA TYR A 187 0.49 -16.70 7.69
C TYR A 187 -0.92 -16.08 7.56
N ARG A 188 -1.89 -16.63 8.28
CA ARG A 188 -3.29 -16.18 8.18
C ARG A 188 -3.46 -14.77 8.73
N SER A 189 -2.83 -14.43 9.84
CA SER A 189 -2.85 -13.06 10.38
C SER A 189 -2.17 -12.06 9.45
N THR A 190 -1.00 -12.41 8.89
CA THR A 190 -0.25 -11.59 7.93
C THR A 190 -1.09 -11.20 6.72
N PHE A 191 -1.91 -12.13 6.21
CA PHE A 191 -2.73 -11.93 5.02
C PHE A 191 -4.21 -11.63 5.31
N GLY A 192 -4.58 -11.31 6.56
CA GLY A 192 -5.95 -10.95 6.94
C GLY A 192 -6.98 -12.08 6.73
N LEU A 193 -6.55 -13.34 6.80
CA LEU A 193 -7.41 -14.51 6.67
C LEU A 193 -7.98 -14.93 8.05
N PRO A 194 -9.21 -15.48 8.12
CA PRO A 194 -9.82 -15.92 9.39
C PRO A 194 -8.95 -16.94 10.11
N ALA A 195 -8.86 -17.00 11.44
CA ALA A 195 -8.01 -17.99 12.10
C ALA A 195 -8.38 -19.46 11.76
N CYS A 196 -7.38 -20.35 11.67
CA CYS A 196 -7.57 -21.79 11.47
C CYS A 196 -6.75 -22.53 12.52
N THR A 197 -7.43 -23.14 13.49
CA THR A 197 -6.79 -23.70 14.69
C THR A 197 -7.36 -25.07 15.02
N SER A 198 -6.66 -25.82 15.86
CA SER A 198 -7.10 -27.09 16.46
C SER A 198 -8.34 -26.88 17.32
N THR A 199 -8.43 -25.77 18.06
CA THR A 199 -9.58 -25.44 18.91
C THR A 199 -10.86 -25.18 18.10
N THR A 200 -10.73 -24.51 16.96
CA THR A 200 -11.88 -24.27 16.06
C THR A 200 -12.20 -25.48 15.17
N GLY A 201 -11.39 -26.55 15.24
CA GLY A 201 -11.51 -27.74 14.40
C GLY A 201 -11.13 -27.50 12.94
N CYS A 202 -10.58 -26.33 12.61
CA CYS A 202 -10.16 -26.00 11.25
C CYS A 202 -8.82 -26.67 10.88
N PHE A 203 -7.90 -26.75 11.84
CA PHE A 203 -6.63 -27.45 11.67
C PHE A 203 -6.67 -28.78 12.44
N LYS A 204 -6.08 -29.82 11.85
CA LYS A 204 -5.89 -31.11 12.49
C LYS A 204 -4.55 -31.66 12.04
N LYS A 205 -3.68 -31.97 12.99
CA LYS A 205 -2.44 -32.73 12.75
C LYS A 205 -2.66 -34.18 13.17
N VAL A 206 -2.19 -35.10 12.32
CA VAL A 206 -2.20 -36.54 12.60
C VAL A 206 -0.90 -37.17 12.14
N ASP A 207 -0.54 -38.30 12.75
CA ASP A 207 0.56 -39.14 12.28
C ASP A 207 0.14 -40.03 11.10
N GLU A 208 1.08 -40.81 10.57
CA GLU A 208 0.87 -41.72 9.42
C GLU A 208 -0.12 -42.85 9.70
N HIS A 209 -0.41 -43.13 10.97
CA HIS A 209 -1.40 -44.10 11.42
C HIS A 209 -2.76 -43.44 11.75
N GLY A 210 -2.86 -42.12 11.63
CA GLY A 210 -4.06 -41.34 11.96
C GLY A 210 -4.19 -40.99 13.45
N GLY A 211 -3.17 -41.24 14.26
CA GLY A 211 -3.07 -40.83 15.66
C GLY A 211 -3.01 -39.31 15.82
N LYS A 212 -3.45 -38.80 16.97
CA LYS A 212 -3.40 -37.36 17.27
C LYS A 212 -2.01 -36.99 17.77
N HIS A 213 -1.51 -35.85 17.33
CA HIS A 213 -0.17 -35.35 17.65
C HIS A 213 -0.19 -33.87 18.02
#